data_AF-A0AAJ4V9V4-F1
#
_entry.id   AF-A0AAJ4V9V4-F1
#
_cell.length_a   1.000
_cell.length_b   1.000
_cell.length_c   1.000
_cell.angle_alpha   90.00
_cell.angle_beta   90.00
_cell.angle_gamma   90.00
#
_symmetry.space_group_name_H-M   'P 1'
#
loop_
_entity.id
_entity.type
_entity.pdbx_description
1 polymer ?
#
loop_
_entity_poly.entity_id
_entity_poly.type
_entity_poly.pdbx_seq_one_letter_code
_entity_poly.pdbx_strand_id
1 'polypeptide(L)'
;MKPRSSNVKSLAKAPAERVVKDIRRQTRRHFSAEDKIRIVLEGLRGEDSIAELCRKEGIAQSLYYTWSKEFMEAGKRRLAGDTARAATTA
;
A
#
# COMPACT_ATOMS: atom_id res chain seq x y z
N MET A 1 -20.87 -1.43 57.59
CA MET A 1 -19.92 -2.02 56.62
C MET A 1 -20.55 -1.93 55.23
N LYS A 2 -19.96 -1.20 54.28
CA LYS A 2 -20.42 -1.12 52.87
C LYS A 2 -19.33 -1.72 51.98
N PRO A 3 -19.66 -2.60 51.02
CA PRO A 3 -18.64 -3.26 50.21
C PRO A 3 -18.05 -2.27 49.20
N ARG A 4 -16.73 -2.28 49.04
CA ARG A 4 -16.05 -1.53 47.98
C ARG A 4 -16.40 -2.18 46.65
N SER A 5 -17.14 -1.45 45.81
CA SER A 5 -17.38 -1.85 44.42
C SER A 5 -16.04 -1.81 43.68
N SER A 6 -15.50 -3.00 43.37
CA SER A 6 -14.33 -3.17 42.53
C SER A 6 -14.66 -2.74 41.12
N ASN A 7 -14.26 -1.52 40.76
CA ASN A 7 -14.31 -1.01 39.40
C ASN A 7 -13.20 -1.67 38.56
N VAL A 8 -13.32 -2.97 38.30
CA VAL A 8 -12.60 -3.61 37.21
C VAL A 8 -13.35 -3.17 35.95
N LYS A 9 -13.01 -1.99 35.43
CA LYS A 9 -13.45 -1.56 34.10
C LYS A 9 -12.93 -2.61 33.13
N SER A 10 -13.84 -3.50 32.74
CA SER A 10 -13.67 -4.43 31.66
C SER A 10 -13.05 -3.68 30.48
N LEU A 11 -11.94 -4.19 29.98
CA LEU A 11 -11.36 -3.75 28.72
C LEU A 11 -12.46 -3.97 27.67
N ALA A 12 -13.22 -2.90 27.40
CA ALA A 12 -14.36 -2.96 26.50
C ALA A 12 -13.85 -3.52 25.18
N LYS A 13 -14.39 -4.68 24.76
CA LYS A 13 -14.19 -5.23 23.42
C LYS A 13 -14.36 -4.08 22.45
N ALA A 14 -13.30 -3.74 21.71
CA ALA A 14 -13.41 -2.72 20.68
C ALA A 14 -14.59 -3.08 19.76
N PRO A 15 -15.38 -2.09 19.30
CA PRO A 15 -16.48 -2.37 18.39
C PRO A 15 -15.95 -3.17 17.19
N ALA A 16 -16.69 -4.19 16.75
CA ALA A 16 -16.21 -5.17 15.76
C ALA A 16 -15.65 -4.49 14.49
N GLU A 17 -16.24 -3.36 14.08
CA GLU A 17 -15.77 -2.51 12.98
C GLU A 17 -14.33 -2.02 13.15
N ARG A 18 -13.96 -1.59 14.37
CA ARG A 18 -12.60 -1.13 14.69
C ARG A 18 -11.61 -2.29 14.59
N VAL A 19 -11.98 -3.46 15.10
CA VAL A 19 -11.15 -4.67 15.00
C VAL A 19 -10.94 -5.07 13.54
N VAL A 20 -11.99 -5.08 12.72
CA VAL A 20 -11.88 -5.38 11.28
C VAL A 20 -11.00 -4.37 10.55
N LYS A 21 -11.13 -3.07 10.87
CA LYS A 21 -10.28 -2.02 10.30
C LYS A 21 -8.81 -2.18 10.68
N ASP A 22 -8.54 -2.53 11.93
CA ASP A 22 -7.18 -2.75 12.43
C ASP A 22 -6.55 -4.00 11.80
N ILE A 23 -7.30 -5.11 11.68
CA ILE A 23 -6.85 -6.30 10.95
C ILE A 23 -6.50 -5.94 9.51
N ARG A 24 -7.42 -5.27 8.78
CA ARG A 24 -7.17 -4.83 7.39
C ARG A 24 -5.94 -3.94 7.23
N ARG A 25 -5.64 -3.11 8.23
CA ARG A 25 -4.46 -2.26 8.25
C ARG A 25 -3.19 -3.07 8.50
N GLN A 26 -3.22 -4.00 9.47
CA GLN A 26 -2.08 -4.85 9.82
C GLN A 26 -1.75 -5.85 8.71
N THR A 27 -2.75 -6.42 8.04
CA THR A 27 -2.57 -7.36 6.92
C THR A 27 -2.38 -6.67 5.58
N ARG A 28 -2.33 -5.33 5.53
CA ARG A 28 -2.10 -4.60 4.28
C ARG A 28 -0.68 -4.86 3.82
N ARG A 29 -0.54 -5.40 2.61
CA ARG A 29 0.77 -5.54 1.99
C ARG A 29 1.33 -4.17 1.64
N HIS A 30 2.58 -3.94 2.04
CA HIS A 30 3.33 -2.73 1.71
C HIS A 30 4.27 -3.05 0.54
N PHE A 31 4.28 -2.16 -0.46
CA PHE A 31 5.20 -2.23 -1.59
C PHE A 31 6.14 -1.04 -1.50
N SER A 32 7.44 -1.31 -1.47
CA SER A 32 8.47 -0.28 -1.54
C SER A 32 8.45 0.43 -2.89
N ALA A 33 9.13 1.57 -3.02
CA ALA A 33 9.29 2.21 -4.33
C ALA A 33 10.02 1.27 -5.31
N GLU A 34 11.02 0.54 -4.84
CA GLU A 34 11.79 -0.44 -5.62
C GLU A 34 10.91 -1.59 -6.13
N ASP A 35 10.04 -2.13 -5.27
CA ASP A 35 9.09 -3.18 -5.68
C ASP A 35 8.17 -2.69 -6.80
N LYS A 36 7.60 -1.49 -6.64
CA LYS A 36 6.71 -0.91 -7.64
C LYS A 36 7.43 -0.73 -8.97
N ILE A 37 8.66 -0.22 -8.94
CA ILE A 37 9.48 -0.03 -10.15
C ILE A 37 9.77 -1.38 -10.82
N ARG A 38 10.22 -2.38 -10.06
CA ARG A 38 10.48 -3.74 -10.58
C ARG A 38 9.25 -4.31 -11.31
N ILE A 39 8.08 -4.26 -10.66
CA ILE A 39 6.83 -4.80 -11.21
C ILE A 39 6.43 -4.04 -12.48
N VAL A 40 6.54 -2.70 -12.48
CA VAL A 40 6.24 -1.90 -13.68
C VAL A 40 7.16 -2.25 -14.83
N LEU A 41 8.47 -2.42 -14.58
CA LEU A 41 9.43 -2.78 -15.62
C LEU A 41 9.20 -4.18 -16.19
N GLU A 42 8.85 -5.16 -15.34
CA GLU A 42 8.50 -6.53 -15.77
C GLU A 42 7.26 -6.51 -16.69
N GLY A 43 6.22 -5.74 -16.32
CA GLY A 43 5.03 -5.58 -17.15
C GLY A 43 5.28 -4.82 -18.46
N LEU A 44 6.20 -3.85 -18.47
CA LEU A 44 6.62 -3.16 -19.71
C LEU A 44 7.46 -4.06 -20.63
N ARG A 45 8.20 -5.01 -20.07
CA ARG A 45 8.97 -5.98 -20.85
C ARG A 45 8.05 -6.91 -21.64
N GLY A 46 6.88 -7.24 -21.08
CA GLY A 46 5.85 -8.00 -21.77
C GLY A 46 6.15 -9.49 -21.93
N GLU A 47 6.97 -10.08 -21.04
CA GLU A 47 7.24 -11.52 -21.01
C GLU A 47 6.00 -12.30 -20.55
N ASP A 48 5.30 -11.81 -19.52
CA ASP A 48 4.03 -12.32 -19.01
C ASP A 48 2.89 -11.36 -19.35
N SER A 49 1.66 -11.86 -19.44
CA SER A 49 0.51 -10.96 -19.48
C SER A 49 0.40 -10.17 -18.16
N ILE A 50 -0.12 -8.94 -18.22
CA ILE A 50 -0.32 -8.11 -17.01
C ILE A 50 -1.17 -8.84 -15.96
N ALA A 51 -2.12 -9.67 -16.41
CA ALA A 51 -2.95 -10.47 -15.53
C ALA A 51 -2.15 -11.54 -14.77
N GLU A 52 -1.19 -12.21 -15.41
CA GLU A 52 -0.30 -13.20 -14.79
C GLU A 52 0.66 -12.55 -13.80
N LEU A 53 1.31 -11.47 -14.23
CA LEU A 53 2.20 -10.69 -13.37
C LEU A 53 1.48 -10.20 -12.10
N CYS A 54 0.26 -9.66 -12.23
CA CYS A 54 -0.51 -9.20 -11.08
C CYS A 54 -0.88 -10.33 -10.12
N ARG A 55 -1.16 -11.55 -10.62
CA ARG A 55 -1.42 -12.72 -9.78
C ARG A 55 -0.16 -13.17 -9.02
N LYS A 56 0.98 -13.24 -9.72
CA LYS A 56 2.30 -13.59 -9.14
C LYS A 56 2.71 -12.61 -8.04
N GLU A 57 2.52 -11.32 -8.29
CA GLU A 57 2.88 -10.26 -7.35
C GLU A 57 1.81 -10.01 -6.28
N GLY A 58 0.63 -10.61 -6.39
CA GLY A 58 -0.48 -10.44 -5.44
C GLY A 58 -1.02 -9.01 -5.40
N ILE A 59 -1.14 -8.37 -6.57
CA ILE A 59 -1.69 -7.02 -6.74
C ILE A 59 -2.91 -7.03 -7.64
N ALA A 60 -3.76 -6.00 -7.51
CA ALA A 60 -4.82 -5.75 -8.47
C ALA A 60 -4.25 -5.14 -9.75
N GLN A 61 -4.80 -5.50 -10.92
CA GLN A 61 -4.38 -4.91 -12.19
C GLN A 61 -4.54 -3.39 -12.23
N SER A 62 -5.58 -2.85 -11.58
CA SER A 62 -5.77 -1.40 -11.45
C SER A 62 -4.59 -0.70 -10.75
N LEU A 63 -3.99 -1.37 -9.77
CA LEU A 63 -2.82 -0.88 -9.04
C LEU A 63 -1.58 -0.85 -9.95
N TYR A 64 -1.38 -1.89 -10.75
CA TYR A 64 -0.32 -1.92 -11.77
C TYR A 64 -0.44 -0.74 -12.73
N TYR A 65 -1.62 -0.51 -13.33
CA TYR A 65 -1.81 0.58 -14.28
C TYR A 65 -1.63 1.96 -13.63
N THR A 66 -2.00 2.10 -12.36
CA THR A 66 -1.76 3.34 -11.60
C THR A 66 -0.26 3.60 -11.46
N TRP A 67 0.51 2.61 -11.02
CA TRP A 67 1.96 2.74 -10.87
C TRP A 67 2.67 2.93 -12.21
N SER A 68 2.25 2.21 -13.26
CA SER A 68 2.81 2.35 -14.60
C SER A 68 2.62 3.78 -15.14
N LYS A 69 1.42 4.35 -14.96
CA LYS A 69 1.15 5.74 -15.33
C LYS A 69 2.01 6.72 -14.55
N GLU A 70 2.05 6.59 -13.22
CA GLU A 70 2.85 7.48 -12.35
C GLU A 70 4.34 7.42 -12.71
N PHE A 71 4.88 6.22 -12.95
CA PHE A 71 6.26 5.99 -13.33
C PHE A 71 6.60 6.67 -14.67
N MET A 72 5.76 6.50 -15.69
CA MET A 72 5.98 7.10 -17.00
C MET A 72 5.85 8.63 -16.97
N GLU A 73 4.87 9.17 -16.23
CA GLU A 73 4.71 10.62 -16.09
C GLU A 73 5.87 11.25 -15.33
N ALA A 74 6.37 10.61 -14.27
CA ALA A 74 7.57 11.04 -13.56
C ALA A 74 8.80 11.03 -14.49
N GLY A 75 8.96 9.97 -15.30
CA GLY A 75 10.02 9.88 -16.30
C GLY A 75 9.95 11.00 -17.35
N LYS A 76 8.77 11.25 -17.92
CA LYS A 76 8.55 12.34 -18.89
C LYS A 76 8.87 13.71 -18.31
N ARG A 77 8.36 14.03 -17.12
CA ARG A 77 8.66 15.31 -16.43
C ARG A 77 10.16 15.49 -16.22
N ARG A 78 10.84 14.43 -15.78
CA ARG A 78 12.29 14.48 -15.58
C ARG A 78 13.05 14.73 -16.87
N LEU A 79 12.64 14.10 -17.98
CA LEU A 79 13.24 14.31 -19.31
C LEU A 79 12.92 15.70 -19.88
N ALA A 80 11.76 16.27 -19.56
CA ALA A 80 11.38 17.64 -19.92
C ALA A 80 12.12 18.72 -19.11
N GLY A 81 12.97 18.33 -18.15
CA GLY A 81 13.76 19.26 -17.35
C GLY A 81 13.09 19.72 -16.06
N ASP A 82 11.90 19.21 -15.71
CA ASP A 82 11.25 19.51 -14.44
C ASP A 82 11.97 18.80 -13.29
N THR A 83 12.87 19.52 -12.61
CA THR A 83 13.60 19.02 -11.45
C THR A 83 12.94 19.42 -10.13
N ALA A 84 11.65 19.17 -9.97
CA ALA A 84 11.01 19.28 -8.66
C ALA A 84 11.49 18.11 -7.78
N ARG A 85 12.42 18.39 -6.86
CA ARG A 85 12.93 17.42 -5.90
C ARG A 85 11.90 17.28 -4.77
N ALA A 86 11.11 16.20 -4.76
CA ALA A 86 10.33 15.83 -3.58
C ALA A 86 11.29 15.25 -2.53
N ALA A 87 11.91 16.12 -1.73
CA ALA A 87 12.67 15.71 -0.57
C ALA A 87 11.68 15.43 0.58
N THR A 88 11.26 14.19 0.76
CA THR A 88 10.62 13.76 2.01
C THR A 88 11.72 13.30 2.96
N THR A 89 12.07 14.16 3.90
CA THR A 89 12.90 13.84 5.08
C THR A 89 12.18 12.80 5.94
N ALA A 90 12.96 11.85 6.48
CA ALA A 90 12.54 10.81 7.42
C ALA A 90 11.96 11.36 8.72
#